data_AF-X1V9E9-F1
#
_entry.id   AF-X1V9E9-F1
#
_cell.length_a   1.000
_cell.length_b   1.000
_cell.length_c   1.000
_cell.angle_alpha   90.00
_cell.angle_beta   90.00
_cell.angle_gamma   90.00
#
_symmetry.space_group_name_H-M   'P 1'
#
loop_
_entity.id
_entity.type
_entity.pdbx_description
1 polymer ?
#
loop_
_entity_poly.entity_id
_entity_poly.type
_entity_poly.pdbx_seq_one_letter_code
_entity_poly.pdbx_strand_id
1 'polypeptide(L)'
;MSKINIRQMTLISLFAALTAVGAFISIPLYPVPLTLQTLFTLLAAMTLGSVMATSSQIIYVMLGVIGLPVFAGFKAGIGILFGPTGGFLFGFIISAYIIGKIIELKKEKNIFYYFLAGIIGTIILYIIG
;
A
#
# COMPACT_ATOMS: atom_id res chain seq x y z
N MET A 1 -18.90 11.12 -9.79
CA MET A 1 -17.43 10.99 -9.68
C MET A 1 -16.81 12.35 -9.98
N SER A 2 -16.14 12.98 -9.03
CA SER A 2 -15.33 14.17 -9.33
C SER A 2 -14.26 13.79 -10.34
N LYS A 3 -14.02 14.63 -11.36
CA LYS A 3 -12.99 14.37 -12.36
C LYS A 3 -11.63 14.33 -11.66
N ILE A 4 -10.91 13.22 -11.79
CA ILE A 4 -9.53 13.11 -11.31
C ILE A 4 -8.69 14.09 -12.15
N ASN A 5 -7.95 14.98 -11.50
CA ASN A 5 -7.07 15.92 -12.18
C ASN A 5 -5.66 15.33 -12.38
N ILE A 6 -4.85 15.96 -13.23
CA ILE A 6 -3.50 15.50 -13.57
C ILE A 6 -2.64 15.33 -12.30
N ARG A 7 -2.71 16.28 -11.36
CA ARG A 7 -1.96 16.20 -10.10
C ARG A 7 -2.32 14.94 -9.31
N GLN A 8 -3.60 14.59 -9.24
CA GLN A 8 -4.06 13.38 -8.55
C GLN A 8 -3.58 12.12 -9.26
N MET A 9 -3.64 12.08 -10.60
CA MET A 9 -3.09 10.96 -11.38
C MET A 9 -1.60 10.77 -11.10
N THR A 10 -0.81 11.86 -11.16
CA THR A 10 0.63 11.81 -10.87
C THR A 10 0.90 11.30 -9.46
N LEU A 11 0.17 11.76 -8.45
CA LEU A 11 0.35 11.32 -7.06
C LEU A 11 0.00 9.84 -6.87
N ILE A 12 -1.09 9.37 -7.48
CA ILE A 12 -1.49 7.96 -7.44
C ILE A 12 -0.40 7.08 -8.08
N SER A 13 0.07 7.43 -9.28
CA SER A 13 1.12 6.69 -9.97
C SER A 13 2.46 6.73 -9.22
N LEU A 14 2.79 7.87 -8.61
CA LEU A 14 4.01 8.03 -7.82
C LEU A 14 4.01 7.09 -6.62
N PHE A 15 2.93 7.03 -5.84
CA PHE A 15 2.87 6.13 -4.69
C PHE A 15 2.85 4.65 -5.10
N ALA A 16 2.25 4.30 -6.24
CA ALA A 16 2.34 2.94 -6.77
C ALA A 16 3.79 2.57 -7.12
N ALA A 17 4.52 3.48 -7.75
CA ALA A 17 5.95 3.32 -8.04
C ALA A 17 6.80 3.24 -6.77
N LEU A 18 6.51 4.08 -5.76
CA LEU A 18 7.20 4.02 -4.47
C LEU A 18 6.96 2.69 -3.75
N THR A 19 5.73 2.18 -3.74
CA THR A 19 5.44 0.83 -3.21
C THR A 19 6.25 -0.24 -3.96
N ALA A 20 6.30 -0.17 -5.29
CA ALA A 20 7.10 -1.10 -6.09
C ALA A 20 8.59 -1.04 -5.76
N VAL A 21 9.17 0.16 -5.69
CA VAL A 21 10.58 0.33 -5.31
C VAL A 21 10.83 -0.16 -3.88
N GLY A 22 9.89 0.10 -2.97
CA GLY A 22 9.93 -0.40 -1.59
C GLY A 22 9.89 -1.92 -1.47
N ALA A 23 9.44 -2.64 -2.50
CA ALA A 23 9.47 -4.09 -2.53
C ALA A 23 10.89 -4.66 -2.67
N PHE A 24 11.81 -3.90 -3.26
CA PHE A 24 13.20 -4.30 -3.41
C PHE A 24 14.05 -3.97 -2.18
N ILE A 25 13.59 -3.04 -1.36
CA ILE A 25 14.25 -2.71 -0.09
C ILE A 25 13.65 -3.62 0.98
N SER A 26 14.27 -4.78 1.14
CA SER A 26 13.77 -5.84 2.01
C SER A 26 14.86 -6.45 2.89
N ILE A 27 14.47 -6.77 4.12
CA ILE A 27 15.24 -7.64 5.01
C ILE A 27 14.75 -9.08 4.77
N PRO A 28 15.63 -10.00 4.34
CA PRO A 28 15.24 -11.36 4.04
C PRO A 28 14.90 -12.12 5.33
N LEU A 29 13.60 -12.24 5.60
CA LEU A 29 13.04 -13.06 6.68
C LEU A 29 12.24 -14.21 6.07
N TYR A 30 12.22 -15.36 6.76
CA TYR A 30 11.46 -16.53 6.36
C TYR A 30 10.17 -16.64 7.18
N PRO A 31 8.99 -16.92 6.58
CA PRO A 31 8.73 -17.15 5.15
C PRO A 31 8.42 -15.88 4.34
N VAL A 32 8.20 -14.73 5.01
CA VAL A 32 7.82 -13.46 4.37
C VAL A 32 8.90 -12.41 4.66
N PRO A 33 9.50 -11.79 3.62
CA PRO A 33 10.50 -10.75 3.82
C PRO A 33 9.85 -9.48 4.38
N LEU A 34 10.56 -8.80 5.27
CA LEU A 34 10.14 -7.47 5.73
C LEU A 34 10.54 -6.43 4.70
N THR A 35 9.59 -5.73 4.10
CA THR A 35 9.85 -4.76 3.01
C THR A 35 9.36 -3.37 3.35
N LEU A 36 9.87 -2.36 2.63
CA LEU A 36 9.37 -0.99 2.71
C LEU A 36 8.02 -0.78 1.99
N GLN A 37 7.44 -1.81 1.39
CA GLN A 37 6.09 -1.72 0.79
C GLN A 37 5.05 -1.32 1.84
N THR A 38 5.18 -1.87 3.04
CA THR A 38 4.34 -1.53 4.20
C THR A 38 4.40 -0.03 4.48
N LEU A 39 5.61 0.52 4.60
CA LEU A 39 5.85 1.95 4.82
C LEU A 39 5.17 2.81 3.73
N PHE A 40 5.42 2.54 2.45
CA PHE A 40 4.85 3.34 1.36
C PHE A 40 3.34 3.21 1.24
N THR A 41 2.77 2.07 1.62
CA THR A 41 1.33 1.88 1.71
C THR A 41 0.72 2.79 2.78
N LEU A 42 1.30 2.79 3.99
CA LEU A 42 0.83 3.64 5.09
C LEU A 42 0.98 5.13 4.73
N LEU A 43 2.11 5.52 4.13
CA LEU A 43 2.35 6.88 3.67
C LEU A 43 1.34 7.30 2.58
N ALA A 44 1.04 6.43 1.61
CA ALA A 44 0.04 6.70 0.59
C ALA A 44 -1.32 6.99 1.25
N ALA A 45 -1.73 6.16 2.22
CA ALA A 45 -2.99 6.33 2.93
C ALA A 45 -3.06 7.65 3.72
N MET A 46 -1.98 7.97 4.42
CA MET A 46 -1.90 9.19 5.26
C MET A 46 -1.80 10.49 4.44
N THR A 47 -1.28 10.42 3.22
CA THR A 47 -1.06 11.60 2.37
C THR A 47 -2.17 11.82 1.34
N LEU A 48 -2.66 10.75 0.72
CA LEU A 48 -3.62 10.82 -0.38
C LEU A 48 -5.08 10.63 0.07
N GLY A 49 -5.30 10.09 1.26
CA GLY A 49 -6.63 9.69 1.72
C GLY A 49 -7.10 8.37 1.10
N SER A 50 -8.33 7.97 1.39
CA SER A 50 -8.88 6.64 1.13
C SER A 50 -8.88 6.28 -0.36
N VAL A 51 -9.58 7.07 -1.18
CA VAL A 51 -9.84 6.71 -2.59
C VAL A 51 -8.55 6.70 -3.40
N MET A 52 -7.69 7.71 -3.23
CA MET A 52 -6.45 7.83 -4.01
C MET A 52 -5.39 6.81 -3.57
N ALA A 53 -5.25 6.56 -2.27
CA ALA A 53 -4.31 5.56 -1.77
C ALA A 53 -4.71 4.14 -2.18
N THR A 54 -6.00 3.80 -2.07
CA THR A 54 -6.52 2.52 -2.55
C THR A 54 -6.29 2.34 -4.06
N SER A 55 -6.54 3.38 -4.86
CA SER A 55 -6.26 3.36 -6.30
C SER A 55 -4.78 3.10 -6.58
N SER A 56 -3.88 3.74 -5.82
CA SER A 56 -2.44 3.53 -5.91
C SER A 56 -2.04 2.08 -5.63
N GLN A 57 -2.58 1.47 -4.56
CA GLN A 57 -2.25 0.08 -4.22
C GLN A 57 -2.87 -0.92 -5.21
N ILE A 58 -4.06 -0.65 -5.74
CA ILE A 58 -4.65 -1.45 -6.83
C ILE A 58 -3.76 -1.44 -8.06
N ILE A 59 -3.28 -0.26 -8.48
CA ILE A 59 -2.36 -0.15 -9.64
C ILE A 59 -1.09 -0.94 -9.38
N TYR A 60 -0.48 -0.78 -8.20
CA TYR A 60 0.71 -1.55 -7.83
C TYR A 60 0.48 -3.07 -7.92
N VAL A 61 -0.63 -3.57 -7.36
CA VAL A 61 -0.98 -5.00 -7.43
C VAL A 61 -1.25 -5.44 -8.88
N MET A 62 -1.98 -4.65 -9.66
CA MET A 62 -2.27 -4.94 -11.07
C MET A 62 -1.00 -5.05 -11.90
N LEU A 63 -0.03 -4.13 -11.72
CA LEU A 63 1.26 -4.19 -12.40
C LEU A 63 2.01 -5.50 -12.13
N GLY A 64 2.00 -5.96 -10.88
CA GLY A 64 2.60 -7.26 -10.55
C GLY A 64 1.82 -8.44 -11.13
N VAL A 65 0.49 -8.40 -11.09
CA VAL A 65 -0.38 -9.48 -11.62
C VAL A 65 -0.20 -9.66 -13.13
N ILE A 66 -0.08 -8.57 -13.91
CA ILE A 66 0.13 -8.64 -15.37
C ILE A 66 1.54 -9.09 -15.76
N GLY A 67 2.42 -9.36 -14.79
CA GLY A 67 3.73 -9.97 -15.03
C GLY A 67 4.93 -9.04 -14.85
N LEU A 68 4.73 -7.80 -14.39
CA LEU A 68 5.85 -6.92 -14.09
C LEU A 68 6.51 -7.33 -12.76
N PRO A 69 7.86 -7.49 -12.67
CA PRO A 69 8.55 -7.99 -11.47
C PRO A 69 8.68 -6.95 -10.37
N VAL A 70 7.54 -6.41 -9.91
CA VAL A 70 7.44 -5.33 -8.91
C VAL A 70 7.19 -5.84 -7.50
N PHE A 71 6.92 -7.14 -7.32
CA PHE A 71 6.72 -7.72 -5.99
C PHE A 71 8.05 -8.08 -5.34
N ALA A 72 8.03 -8.25 -4.01
CA ALA A 72 9.21 -8.55 -3.20
C ALA A 72 10.01 -9.74 -3.77
N GLY A 73 11.33 -9.57 -3.89
CA GLY A 73 12.22 -10.57 -4.48
C GLY A 73 12.10 -10.69 -6.00
N PHE A 74 11.78 -9.60 -6.71
CA PHE A 74 11.62 -9.55 -8.18
C PHE A 74 10.56 -10.53 -8.70
N LYS A 75 9.52 -10.77 -7.91
CA LYS A 75 8.43 -11.69 -8.25
C LYS A 75 7.34 -10.97 -9.04
N ALA A 76 6.58 -11.75 -9.82
CA ALA A 76 5.44 -11.28 -10.61
C ALA A 76 4.41 -12.40 -10.80
N GLY A 77 3.25 -12.02 -11.33
CA GLY A 77 2.21 -12.92 -11.78
C GLY A 77 1.10 -13.15 -10.75
N ILE A 78 -0.05 -13.60 -11.25
CA ILE A 78 -1.24 -13.84 -10.43
C ILE A 78 -1.02 -14.90 -9.34
N GLY A 79 -0.13 -15.87 -9.57
CA GLY A 79 0.18 -16.94 -8.60
C GLY A 79 0.73 -16.41 -7.27
N ILE A 80 1.37 -15.24 -7.25
CA ILE A 80 1.89 -14.62 -6.03
C ILE A 80 0.76 -14.24 -5.05
N LEU A 81 -0.44 -13.93 -5.56
CA LEU A 81 -1.61 -13.63 -4.72
C LEU A 81 -2.09 -14.83 -3.90
N PHE A 82 -1.77 -16.04 -4.34
CA PHE A 82 -2.11 -17.28 -3.65
C PHE A 82 -0.92 -17.87 -2.86
N GLY A 83 0.21 -17.15 -2.82
CA GLY A 83 1.39 -17.52 -2.05
C GLY A 83 1.40 -16.91 -0.64
N PRO A 84 2.44 -17.18 0.15
CA PRO A 84 2.55 -16.71 1.54
C PRO A 84 2.58 -15.18 1.68
N THR A 85 2.97 -14.46 0.63
CA THR A 85 2.98 -12.98 0.61
C THR A 85 1.70 -12.37 0.02
N GLY A 86 0.78 -13.20 -0.48
CA GLY A 86 -0.42 -12.76 -1.18
C GLY A 86 -1.36 -11.97 -0.28
N GLY A 87 -1.53 -12.41 0.96
CA GLY A 87 -2.36 -11.72 1.95
C GLY A 87 -1.91 -10.28 2.21
N PHE A 88 -0.60 -10.00 2.23
CA PHE A 88 -0.08 -8.63 2.33
C PHE A 88 -0.48 -7.74 1.14
N LEU A 89 -0.58 -8.29 -0.08
CA LEU A 89 -0.98 -7.51 -1.26
C LEU A 89 -2.46 -7.07 -1.17
N PHE A 90 -3.34 -7.97 -0.71
CA PHE A 90 -4.73 -7.61 -0.40
C PHE A 90 -4.81 -6.67 0.81
N GLY A 91 -4.00 -6.95 1.82
CA GLY A 91 -3.83 -6.13 3.01
C GLY A 91 -3.45 -4.69 2.65
N PHE A 92 -2.57 -4.46 1.67
CA PHE A 92 -2.18 -3.11 1.26
C PHE A 92 -3.37 -2.30 0.74
N ILE A 93 -4.24 -2.92 -0.06
CA ILE A 93 -5.43 -2.27 -0.62
C ILE A 93 -6.42 -1.92 0.51
N ILE A 94 -6.68 -2.88 1.40
CA ILE A 94 -7.64 -2.73 2.51
C ILE A 94 -7.13 -1.72 3.54
N SER A 95 -5.86 -1.85 3.95
CA SER A 95 -5.19 -0.96 4.89
C SER A 95 -5.14 0.47 4.35
N ALA A 96 -4.82 0.65 3.06
CA ALA A 96 -4.83 1.97 2.42
C ALA A 96 -6.21 2.64 2.48
N TYR A 97 -7.29 1.88 2.27
CA TYR A 97 -8.65 2.41 2.36
C TYR A 97 -9.01 2.80 3.79
N ILE A 98 -8.80 1.89 4.76
CA ILE A 98 -9.20 2.09 6.16
C ILE A 98 -8.42 3.24 6.79
N ILE A 99 -7.09 3.26 6.62
CA ILE A 99 -6.26 4.36 7.16
C ILE A 99 -6.61 5.66 6.46
N GLY A 100 -6.76 5.65 5.13
CA GLY A 100 -7.15 6.84 4.40
C GLY A 100 -8.49 7.38 4.90
N LYS A 101 -9.44 6.51 5.26
CA LYS A 101 -10.71 6.91 5.89
C LYS A 101 -10.50 7.50 7.27
N ILE A 102 -9.71 6.85 8.14
CA ILE A 102 -9.36 7.38 9.46
C ILE A 102 -8.79 8.79 9.32
N ILE A 103 -7.85 8.99 8.40
CA ILE A 103 -7.22 10.28 8.14
C ILE A 103 -8.20 11.32 7.57
N GLU A 104 -9.26 10.91 6.86
CA GLU A 104 -10.32 11.81 6.40
C GLU A 104 -11.29 12.23 7.52
N LEU A 105 -11.45 11.44 8.59
CA LEU A 105 -12.43 11.70 9.67
C LEU A 105 -12.10 12.96 10.48
N LYS A 106 -10.81 13.33 10.58
CA LYS A 106 -10.36 14.45 11.40
C LYS A 106 -9.76 15.54 10.53
N LYS A 107 -10.21 16.79 10.66
CA LYS A 107 -9.63 17.93 9.92
C LYS A 107 -8.24 18.31 10.45
N GLU A 108 -8.12 18.48 11.77
CA GLU A 108 -6.87 18.82 12.43
C GLU A 108 -6.20 17.57 13.02
N LYS A 109 -5.04 17.21 12.48
CA LYS A 109 -4.33 15.97 12.80
C LYS A 109 -3.01 16.34 13.47
N ASN A 110 -2.78 15.82 14.66
CA ASN A 110 -1.47 15.88 15.29
C ASN A 110 -0.66 14.63 14.93
N ILE A 111 0.64 14.65 15.23
CA ILE A 111 1.53 13.52 14.93
C ILE A 111 1.07 12.22 15.61
N PHE A 112 0.48 12.32 16.79
CA PHE A 112 -0.06 11.19 17.53
C PHE A 112 -1.22 10.50 16.78
N TYR A 113 -2.07 11.27 16.09
CA TYR A 113 -3.15 10.73 15.28
C TYR A 113 -2.63 9.93 14.08
N TYR A 114 -1.61 10.43 13.39
CA TYR A 114 -0.93 9.69 12.31
C TYR A 114 -0.26 8.42 12.84
N PHE A 115 0.39 8.51 14.00
CA PHE A 115 1.03 7.36 14.64
C PHE A 115 0.02 6.25 14.96
N LEU A 116 -1.12 6.58 15.60
CA LEU A 116 -2.18 5.61 15.87
C LEU A 116 -2.77 5.02 14.59
N ALA A 117 -3.01 5.85 13.57
CA ALA A 117 -3.49 5.36 12.27
C ALA A 117 -2.49 4.40 11.62
N GLY A 118 -1.19 4.64 11.78
CA GLY A 118 -0.12 3.76 11.33
C GLY A 118 -0.09 2.42 12.06
N ILE A 119 -0.29 2.43 13.38
CA ILE A 119 -0.41 1.19 14.19
C ILE A 119 -1.61 0.37 13.72
N ILE A 120 -2.78 0.99 13.59
CA ILE A 120 -4.01 0.32 13.11
C ILE A 120 -3.77 -0.27 11.72
N GLY A 121 -3.16 0.51 10.83
CA GLY A 121 -2.76 0.08 9.51
C GLY A 121 -1.88 -1.15 9.48
N THR A 122 -0.86 -1.14 10.33
CA THR A 122 0.09 -2.23 10.48
C THR A 122 -0.59 -3.49 11.02
N ILE A 123 -1.46 -3.34 12.03
CA ILE A 123 -2.27 -4.45 12.56
C ILE A 123 -3.13 -5.07 11.47
N ILE A 124 -3.82 -4.25 10.67
CA ILE A 124 -4.65 -4.73 9.54
C ILE A 124 -3.80 -5.52 8.54
N LEU A 125 -2.59 -5.05 8.23
CA LEU A 125 -1.68 -5.74 7.31
C LEU A 125 -1.31 -7.13 7.81
N TYR A 126 -0.93 -7.26 9.08
CA TYR A 126 -0.53 -8.54 9.67
C TYR A 126 -1.71 -9.46 10.04
N ILE A 127 -2.94 -8.96 10.10
CA ILE A 127 -4.13 -9.81 10.26
C ILE A 127 -4.51 -10.47 8.93
N ILE A 128 -4.33 -9.75 7.82
CA ILE A 128 -4.72 -10.21 6.48
C ILE A 128 -3.59 -11.00 5.80
N GLY A 129 -2.34 -10.59 6.01
CA GLY A 129 -1.13 -11.16 5.43
C GLY A 129 -0.41 -12.12 6.36
#